data_AF-A0A9X7W1M8-F1
#
_entry.id   AF-A0A9X7W1M8-F1
#
_cell.length_a   1.000
_cell.length_b   1.000
_cell.length_c   1.000
_cell.angle_alpha   90.00
_cell.angle_beta   90.00
_cell.angle_gamma   90.00
#
_symmetry.space_group_name_H-M   'P 1'
#
loop_
_entity.id
_entity.type
_entity.pdbx_description
1 polymer ?
#
loop_
_entity_poly.entity_id
_entity_poly.type
_entity_poly.pdbx_seq_one_letter_code
_entity_poly.pdbx_strand_id
1 'polypeptide(L)'
;MDLSQSSEQWSKSHLVVNELLSQLLNQLRDLGYNPSYHISYDRKEQHLTIDSLLLDKHDSLKQLFDEYVEACNARDAAVEKIQEAPKVDLGF
;
A
#
# COMPACT_ATOMS: atom_id res chain seq x y z
N MET A 1 -16.65 -8.82 -17.25
CA MET A 1 -16.36 -8.21 -15.93
C MET A 1 -16.08 -6.75 -16.19
N ASP A 2 -16.84 -5.87 -15.53
CA ASP A 2 -16.83 -4.43 -15.77
C ASP A 2 -15.49 -3.80 -15.36
N LEU A 3 -14.76 -3.27 -16.35
CA LEU A 3 -13.53 -2.47 -16.14
C LEU A 3 -13.76 -1.30 -15.17
N SER A 4 -14.98 -0.75 -15.15
CA SER A 4 -15.42 0.32 -14.25
C SER A 4 -15.37 -0.11 -12.78
N GLN A 5 -15.83 -1.33 -12.46
CA GLN A 5 -15.82 -1.86 -11.10
C GLN A 5 -14.39 -2.12 -10.60
N SER A 6 -13.53 -2.65 -11.47
CA SER A 6 -12.12 -2.87 -11.14
C SER A 6 -11.38 -1.55 -10.89
N SER A 7 -11.69 -0.50 -11.66
CA SER A 7 -11.13 0.85 -11.49
C SER A 7 -11.56 1.51 -10.17
N GLU A 8 -12.85 1.40 -9.81
CA GLU A 8 -13.36 1.88 -8.52
C GLU A 8 -12.71 1.14 -7.33
N GLN A 9 -12.56 -0.19 -7.45
CA GLN A 9 -11.90 -1.02 -6.44
C GLN A 9 -10.44 -0.57 -6.24
N TRP A 10 -9.72 -0.32 -7.33
CA TRP A 10 -8.34 0.18 -7.27
C TRP A 10 -8.25 1.55 -6.60
N SER A 11 -9.13 2.49 -6.97
CA SER A 11 -9.14 3.83 -6.37
C SER A 11 -9.43 3.77 -4.87
N LYS A 12 -10.38 2.93 -4.46
CA LYS A 12 -10.69 2.69 -3.05
C LYS A 12 -9.50 2.10 -2.29
N SER A 13 -8.85 1.06 -2.84
CA SER A 13 -7.65 0.48 -2.24
C SER A 13 -6.50 1.48 -2.15
N HIS A 14 -6.31 2.33 -3.16
CA HIS A 14 -5.29 3.38 -3.14
C HIS A 14 -5.54 4.44 -2.05
N LEU A 15 -6.80 4.81 -1.81
CA LEU A 15 -7.15 5.70 -0.70
C LEU A 15 -6.85 5.07 0.67
N VAL A 16 -7.20 3.80 0.85
CA VAL A 16 -6.90 3.05 2.10
C VAL A 16 -5.40 2.97 2.34
N VAL A 17 -4.60 2.71 1.31
CA VAL A 17 -3.12 2.70 1.41
C VAL A 17 -2.58 4.06 1.86
N ASN A 18 -3.09 5.17 1.30
CA ASN A 18 -2.67 6.52 1.71
C ASN A 18 -3.11 6.89 3.14
N GLU A 19 -4.29 6.43 3.56
CA GLU A 19 -4.77 6.63 4.92
C GLU A 19 -3.88 5.90 5.93
N LEU A 20 -3.63 4.60 5.69
CA LEU A 20 -2.74 3.79 6.52
C LEU A 20 -1.32 4.34 6.53
N LEU A 21 -0.85 4.88 5.40
CA LEU A 21 0.45 5.56 5.35
C LEU A 21 0.48 6.77 6.29
N SER A 22 -0.54 7.61 6.23
CA SER A 22 -0.62 8.81 7.06
C SER A 22 -0.66 8.44 8.55
N GLN A 23 -1.37 7.35 8.89
CA GLN A 23 -1.39 6.80 10.24
C GLN A 23 -0.02 6.25 10.67
N LEU A 24 0.70 5.51 9.82
CA LEU A 24 2.08 5.07 10.09
C LEU A 24 3.02 6.23 10.37
N LEU A 25 2.96 7.28 9.55
CA LEU A 25 3.79 8.47 9.67
C LEU A 25 3.51 9.23 10.98
N ASN A 26 2.23 9.35 11.34
CA ASN A 26 1.83 9.97 12.60
C ASN A 26 2.24 9.12 13.81
N GLN A 27 2.03 7.80 13.75
CA GLN A 27 2.42 6.88 14.81
C GLN A 27 3.94 6.92 15.06
N LEU A 28 4.74 6.96 14.00
CA LEU A 28 6.20 7.14 14.12
C LEU A 28 6.56 8.46 14.79
N ARG A 29 5.89 9.55 14.42
CA ARG A 29 6.10 10.87 15.02
C ARG A 29 5.70 10.89 16.50
N ASP A 30 4.59 10.26 16.86
CA ASP A 30 4.10 10.17 18.23
C ASP A 30 5.04 9.35 19.13
N LEU A 31 5.69 8.33 18.55
CA LEU A 31 6.75 7.56 19.21
C LEU A 31 8.10 8.31 19.28
N GLY A 32 8.20 9.52 18.71
CA GLY A 32 9.39 10.35 18.71
C GLY A 32 10.41 10.00 17.62
N TYR A 33 10.04 9.15 16.66
CA TYR A 33 10.88 8.79 15.52
C TYR A 33 10.64 9.73 14.35
N ASN A 34 11.68 9.95 13.56
CA ASN A 34 11.55 10.72 12.33
C ASN A 34 11.24 9.78 11.15
N PRO A 35 10.03 9.81 10.58
CA PRO A 35 9.61 8.86 9.57
C PRO A 35 10.55 8.85 8.34
N SER A 36 11.13 9.98 7.95
CA SER A 36 12.04 10.06 6.80
C SER A 36 13.31 9.21 6.94
N TYR A 37 13.70 8.85 8.16
CA TYR A 37 14.88 8.01 8.42
C TYR A 37 14.55 6.52 8.56
N HIS A 38 13.29 6.20 8.78
CA HIS A 38 12.85 4.84 9.09
C HIS A 38 11.97 4.24 8.00
N ILE A 39 11.70 5.02 6.96
CA ILE A 39 10.84 4.66 5.85
C ILE A 39 11.68 4.68 4.58
N SER A 40 11.72 3.55 3.90
CA SER A 40 12.36 3.37 2.60
C SER A 40 11.34 2.90 1.57
N TYR A 41 11.55 3.24 0.31
CA TYR A 41 10.75 2.71 -0.79
C TYR A 41 11.41 1.42 -1.29
N ASP A 42 10.60 0.38 -1.54
CA ASP A 42 11.09 -0.83 -2.21
C ASP A 42 11.69 -0.48 -3.58
N ARG A 43 12.56 -1.34 -4.14
CA ARG A 43 13.18 -1.13 -5.46
C ARG A 43 12.17 -0.96 -6.60
N LYS A 44 10.92 -1.39 -6.42
CA LYS A 44 9.83 -1.14 -7.36
C LYS A 44 9.07 0.16 -7.12
N GLU A 45 9.44 0.94 -6.10
CA GLU A 45 8.78 2.19 -5.63
C GLU A 45 7.29 2.06 -5.29
N GLN A 46 6.77 0.83 -5.21
CA GLN A 46 5.34 0.58 -5.01
C GLN A 46 4.93 0.36 -3.56
N HIS A 47 5.89 0.06 -2.68
CA HIS A 47 5.67 -0.29 -1.28
C HIS A 47 6.67 0.43 -0.38
N LEU A 48 6.18 0.85 0.78
CA LEU A 48 7.02 1.41 1.83
C LEU A 48 7.48 0.30 2.77
N THR A 49 8.76 0.37 3.13
CA THR A 49 9.43 -0.52 4.07
C THR A 49 9.82 0.28 5.29
N ILE A 50 9.42 -0.23 6.46
CA ILE A 50 9.80 0.32 7.75
C ILE A 50 10.96 -0.51 8.31
N ASP A 51 11.86 0.15 9.04
CA ASP A 51 12.94 -0.53 9.77
C ASP A 51 12.37 -1.63 10.69
N SER A 52 12.82 -2.87 10.49
CA SER A 52 12.34 -4.03 11.25
C SER A 52 12.56 -3.89 12.75
N LEU A 53 13.60 -3.15 13.18
CA LEU A 53 13.86 -2.89 14.60
C LEU A 53 12.76 -2.05 15.26
N LEU A 54 12.07 -1.20 14.49
CA LEU A 54 10.93 -0.42 14.98
C LEU A 54 9.67 -1.27 15.06
N LEU A 55 9.45 -2.13 14.07
CA LEU A 55 8.33 -3.06 14.03
C LEU A 55 8.40 -4.06 15.20
N ASP A 56 9.59 -4.58 15.51
CA ASP A 56 9.78 -5.48 16.66
C ASP A 56 9.70 -4.77 18.03
N LYS A 57 9.95 -3.47 18.08
CA LYS A 57 9.84 -2.68 19.32
C LYS A 57 8.42 -2.23 19.64
N HIS A 58 7.58 -2.05 18.63
CA HIS A 58 6.25 -1.47 18.77
C HIS A 58 5.22 -2.31 18.05
N ASP A 59 4.55 -3.22 18.78
CA ASP A 59 3.50 -4.09 18.24
C ASP A 59 2.38 -3.31 17.54
N SER A 60 2.03 -2.12 18.02
CA SER A 60 1.01 -1.27 17.39
C SER A 60 1.45 -0.75 16.02
N LEU A 61 2.74 -0.43 15.86
CA LEU A 61 3.30 -0.02 14.57
C LEU A 61 3.36 -1.21 13.61
N LYS A 62 3.70 -2.39 14.13
CA LYS A 62 3.72 -3.65 13.37
C LYS A 62 2.34 -4.02 12.84
N GLN A 63 1.30 -3.99 13.68
CA GLN A 63 -0.07 -4.25 13.24
C GLN A 63 -0.49 -3.29 12.12
N LEU A 64 -0.22 -2.00 12.29
CA LEU A 64 -0.59 -0.99 11.31
C LEU A 64 0.22 -1.11 10.00
N PHE A 65 1.47 -1.58 10.10
CA PHE A 65 2.29 -1.90 8.94
C PHE A 65 1.81 -3.16 8.21
N ASP A 66 1.41 -4.20 8.94
CA ASP A 66 0.84 -5.42 8.36
C ASP A 66 -0.47 -5.10 7.61
N GLU A 67 -1.34 -4.27 8.19
CA GLU A 67 -2.56 -3.77 7.52
C GLU A 67 -2.24 -2.97 6.24
N TYR A 68 -1.19 -2.13 6.28
CA TYR A 68 -0.72 -1.40 5.10
C TYR A 68 -0.22 -2.35 3.99
N VAL A 69 0.53 -3.39 4.35
CA VAL A 69 1.02 -4.40 3.41
C VAL A 69 -0.13 -5.19 2.81
N GLU A 70 -1.11 -5.59 3.61
CA GLU A 70 -2.33 -6.25 3.11
C GLU A 70 -3.12 -5.35 2.14
N ALA A 71 -3.28 -4.07 2.45
CA ALA A 71 -3.94 -3.11 1.57
C ALA A 71 -3.17 -2.92 0.25
N CYS A 72 -1.83 -2.91 0.29
CA CYS A 72 -0.99 -2.87 -0.90
C CYS A 72 -1.14 -4.13 -1.75
N ASN A 73 -1.15 -5.32 -1.14
CA ASN A 73 -1.39 -6.59 -1.83
C ASN A 73 -2.78 -6.62 -2.48
N ALA A 74 -3.81 -6.09 -1.80
CA ALA A 74 -5.15 -5.99 -2.34
C ALA A 74 -5.22 -5.03 -3.55
N ARG A 75 -4.48 -3.92 -3.51
CA ARG A 75 -4.34 -2.99 -4.64
C ARG A 75 -3.66 -3.68 -5.82
N ASP A 76 -2.54 -4.37 -5.58
CA ASP A 76 -1.79 -5.04 -6.65
C ASP A 76 -2.60 -6.19 -7.27
N ALA A 77 -3.32 -6.98 -6.46
CA ALA A 77 -4.24 -7.99 -6.97
C ALA A 77 -5.39 -7.39 -7.81
N ALA A 78 -5.87 -6.19 -7.47
CA ALA A 78 -6.82 -5.46 -8.30
C ALA A 78 -6.19 -4.96 -9.61
N VAL A 79 -4.93 -4.51 -9.59
CA VAL A 79 -4.17 -4.14 -10.79
C VAL A 79 -3.94 -5.35 -11.70
N GLU A 80 -3.55 -6.51 -11.17
CA GLU A 80 -3.38 -7.74 -11.96
C GLU A 80 -4.67 -8.13 -12.66
N LYS A 81 -5.82 -8.07 -11.97
CA LYS A 81 -7.13 -8.32 -12.60
C LYS A 81 -7.49 -7.33 -13.70
N ILE A 82 -7.06 -6.08 -13.60
CA ILE A 82 -7.23 -5.07 -14.66
C ILE A 82 -6.30 -5.38 -15.84
N GLN A 83 -5.06 -5.82 -15.58
CA GLN A 83 -4.09 -6.16 -16.62
C GLN A 83 -4.40 -7.48 -17.34
N GLU A 84 -5.00 -8.45 -16.65
CA GLU A 84 -5.49 -9.71 -17.22
C GLU A 84 -6.82 -9.56 -17.97
N ALA A 85 -7.50 -8.41 -17.84
CA ALA A 85 -8.61 -8.11 -18.73
C ALA A 85 -8.07 -8.15 -20.17
N PRO A 86 -8.67 -8.97 -21.06
CA PRO A 86 -8.17 -9.09 -22.41
C PRO A 86 -8.12 -7.68 -22.99
N LYS A 87 -6.94 -7.26 -23.43
CA LYS A 87 -6.79 -6.11 -24.33
C LYS A 87 -7.73 -6.42 -25.48
N VAL A 88 -8.91 -5.83 -25.48
CA VAL A 88 -9.82 -5.95 -26.59
C VAL A 88 -9.01 -5.50 -27.78
N ASP A 89 -8.86 -6.43 -28.73
CA ASP A 89 -8.22 -6.24 -30.02
C ASP A 89 -8.95 -5.08 -30.70
N LEU A 90 -8.52 -3.86 -30.42
CA LEU A 90 -8.90 -2.69 -31.19
C LEU A 90 -8.05 -2.77 -32.45
N GLY A 91 -8.46 -3.68 -33.34
CA GLY A 91 -7.99 -3.70 -34.71
C GLY A 91 -8.26 -2.32 -35.31
N PHE A 92 -7.18 -1.55 -35.49
CA PHE A 92 -7.11 -0.37 -36.34
C PHE A 92 -5.75 -0.36 -37.03
#